data_AF-A0A6A6IKL1-F1
#
_entry.id   AF-A0A6A6IKL1-F1
#
_cell.length_a   1.000
_cell.length_b   1.000
_cell.length_c   1.000
_cell.angle_alpha   90.00
_cell.angle_beta   90.00
_cell.angle_gamma   90.00
#
_symmetry.space_group_name_H-M   'P 1'
#
loop_
_entity.id
_entity.type
_entity.pdbx_description
1 polymer ?
#
loop_
_entity_poly.entity_id
_entity_poly.type
_entity_poly.pdbx_seq_one_letter_code
_entity_poly.pdbx_strand_id
1 'polypeptide(L)'
;MTAQTNGAQVNGAKPKTGIKVIIVGAGFGGLTAAIECIKQGHTPVIYEAFPELKILGDIISFGPNAGRIFYRWANGAVSAKMRSISIDLTEYGFNIHKWDTGEIVINQKSPIKDETAPVFNGHRGELHEIVFNYAKECGVEINLGHHVENYWETEDAAGIVLEDGTKVEGDLVVGSDGVRSKARTLVLGYEDKPKSSGYAVWRAWFSNKDMIADPETKHFCENGDTFNGWIGPDVHFLFSTIKNGSDCCWVLTHRDEADIAESWSFPGYIKDVKKVLEGWDPMCTKIISKTPEQHLVDWKLVYRDPLPTWVSGYGSAPGHGRICLLGDSAHPFLPTSAQGATQALEDGVTLAVVLRKAGKQNIKGALRAYQDIRYERVKKVQKTGETTRDMWHKTDWAEVKRNPEIIQFPREDWIFEFDAEMFTEENGDVAIAKATEEPTVGA
;
A
#
# COMPACT_ATOMS: atom_id res chain seq x y z
N MET A 1 2.50 -43.30 -6.35
CA MET A 1 1.16 -42.67 -6.33
C MET A 1 1.37 -41.19 -6.10
N THR A 2 1.34 -40.42 -7.19
CA THR A 2 1.50 -38.95 -7.17
C THR A 2 0.23 -38.34 -6.60
N ALA A 3 0.34 -37.72 -5.42
CA ALA A 3 -0.73 -36.92 -4.86
C ALA A 3 -0.98 -35.71 -5.78
N GLN A 4 -2.12 -35.72 -6.47
CA GLN A 4 -2.67 -34.50 -7.06
C GLN A 4 -3.03 -33.57 -5.90
N THR A 5 -2.24 -32.53 -5.71
CA THR A 5 -2.62 -31.39 -4.89
C THR A 5 -3.83 -30.76 -5.57
N ASN A 6 -5.03 -31.02 -5.05
CA ASN A 6 -6.23 -30.25 -5.39
C ASN A 6 -5.96 -28.81 -4.95
N GLY A 7 -5.47 -27.98 -5.87
CA GLY A 7 -5.37 -26.54 -5.67
C GLY A 7 -6.73 -25.98 -5.28
N ALA A 8 -6.75 -25.04 -4.34
CA ALA A 8 -7.98 -24.34 -4.01
C ALA A 8 -8.56 -23.76 -5.30
N GLN A 9 -9.78 -24.13 -5.67
CA GLN A 9 -10.43 -23.54 -6.83
C GLN A 9 -10.56 -22.04 -6.58
N VAL A 10 -9.91 -21.25 -7.43
CA VAL A 10 -10.10 -19.80 -7.44
C VAL A 10 -11.54 -19.54 -7.84
N ASN A 11 -12.37 -19.15 -6.88
CA ASN A 11 -13.79 -18.95 -7.09
C ASN A 11 -14.01 -17.92 -8.20
N GLY A 12 -14.87 -18.26 -9.17
CA GLY A 12 -15.21 -17.37 -10.28
C GLY A 12 -14.14 -17.20 -11.35
N ALA A 13 -13.13 -18.08 -11.41
CA ALA A 13 -12.09 -18.02 -12.44
C ALA A 13 -12.68 -18.03 -13.87
N LYS A 14 -12.25 -17.06 -14.67
CA LYS A 14 -12.67 -16.87 -16.07
C LYS A 14 -11.92 -17.82 -17.01
N PRO A 15 -12.42 -18.03 -18.24
CA PRO A 15 -11.74 -18.85 -19.25
C PRO A 15 -10.30 -18.37 -19.50
N LYS A 16 -9.40 -19.31 -19.84
CA LYS A 16 -8.00 -18.99 -20.11
C LYS A 16 -7.87 -18.02 -21.29
N THR A 17 -7.12 -16.94 -21.10
CA THR A 17 -6.92 -15.91 -22.14
C THR A 17 -5.66 -16.12 -22.98
N GLY A 18 -4.75 -16.99 -22.52
CA GLY A 18 -3.43 -17.20 -23.14
C GLY A 18 -2.44 -16.04 -22.93
N ILE A 19 -2.76 -15.07 -22.07
CA ILE A 19 -1.88 -13.94 -21.74
C ILE A 19 -0.92 -14.35 -20.61
N LYS A 20 0.38 -14.24 -20.84
CA LYS A 20 1.45 -14.45 -19.87
C LYS A 20 1.94 -13.12 -19.32
N VAL A 21 1.82 -12.93 -18.02
CA VAL A 21 2.12 -11.67 -17.32
C VAL A 21 3.35 -11.88 -16.43
N ILE A 22 4.45 -11.19 -16.71
CA ILE A 22 5.60 -11.16 -15.81
C ILE A 22 5.38 -10.03 -14.81
N ILE A 23 5.48 -10.32 -13.51
CA ILE A 23 5.30 -9.35 -12.44
C ILE A 23 6.62 -9.27 -11.65
N VAL A 24 7.19 -8.07 -11.54
CA VAL A 24 8.42 -7.85 -10.78
C VAL A 24 8.08 -7.24 -9.44
N GLY A 25 8.35 -7.97 -8.35
CA GLY A 25 8.05 -7.61 -6.98
C GLY A 25 6.85 -8.36 -6.40
N ALA A 26 7.05 -9.01 -5.25
CA ALA A 26 6.02 -9.74 -4.51
C ALA A 26 5.40 -8.89 -3.38
N GLY A 27 5.32 -7.57 -3.54
CA GLY A 27 4.57 -6.69 -2.62
C GLY A 27 3.05 -6.90 -2.74
N PHE A 28 2.26 -6.18 -1.92
CA PHE A 28 0.79 -6.25 -1.96
C PHE A 28 0.20 -5.98 -3.35
N GLY A 29 0.77 -5.03 -4.10
CA GLY A 29 0.38 -4.74 -5.49
C GLY A 29 0.64 -5.91 -6.42
N GLY A 30 1.88 -6.40 -6.48
CA GLY A 30 2.27 -7.53 -7.34
C GLY A 30 1.54 -8.83 -7.01
N LEU A 31 1.35 -9.15 -5.73
CA LEU A 31 0.57 -10.32 -5.31
C LEU A 31 -0.90 -10.19 -5.71
N THR A 32 -1.51 -9.01 -5.49
CA THR A 32 -2.88 -8.74 -5.95
C THR A 32 -3.00 -8.88 -7.46
N ALA A 33 -2.09 -8.27 -8.22
CA ALA A 33 -2.07 -8.38 -9.67
C ALA A 33 -1.98 -9.85 -10.14
N ALA A 34 -1.16 -10.67 -9.48
CA ALA A 34 -1.04 -12.09 -9.81
C ALA A 34 -2.30 -12.89 -9.47
N ILE A 35 -2.87 -12.70 -8.27
CA ILE A 35 -4.12 -13.36 -7.86
C ILE A 35 -5.26 -12.99 -8.83
N GLU A 36 -5.40 -11.71 -9.14
CA GLU A 36 -6.41 -11.23 -10.07
C GLU A 36 -6.14 -11.70 -11.50
N CYS A 37 -4.89 -11.79 -11.94
CA CYS A 37 -4.54 -12.43 -13.20
C CYS A 37 -5.04 -13.88 -13.28
N ILE A 38 -4.87 -14.69 -12.23
CA ILE A 38 -5.42 -16.05 -12.19
C ILE A 38 -6.94 -16.02 -12.29
N LYS A 39 -7.62 -15.17 -11.49
CA LYS A 39 -9.09 -15.00 -11.53
C LYS A 39 -9.60 -14.62 -12.91
N GLN A 40 -8.89 -13.76 -13.63
CA GLN A 40 -9.25 -13.30 -14.96
C GLN A 40 -8.78 -14.22 -16.10
N GLY A 41 -8.16 -15.36 -15.79
CA GLY A 41 -7.80 -16.40 -16.76
C GLY A 41 -6.41 -16.23 -17.39
N HIS A 42 -5.58 -15.33 -16.87
CA HIS A 42 -4.20 -15.11 -17.31
C HIS A 42 -3.23 -16.11 -16.66
N THR A 43 -1.97 -16.05 -17.07
CA THR A 43 -0.86 -16.84 -16.51
C THR A 43 0.21 -15.89 -15.95
N PRO A 44 0.11 -15.51 -14.67
CA PRO A 44 1.10 -14.66 -14.02
C PRO A 44 2.31 -15.47 -13.55
N VAL A 45 3.47 -14.83 -13.55
CA VAL A 45 4.69 -15.29 -12.87
C VAL A 45 5.33 -14.12 -12.13
N ILE A 46 5.66 -14.32 -10.86
CA ILE A 46 6.32 -13.29 -10.02
C ILE A 46 7.81 -13.57 -9.94
N TYR A 47 8.62 -12.52 -10.06
CA TYR A 47 10.03 -12.50 -9.70
C TYR A 47 10.25 -11.54 -8.54
N GLU A 48 10.87 -12.03 -7.47
CA GLU A 48 11.14 -11.28 -6.25
C GLU A 48 12.61 -11.42 -5.86
N ALA A 49 13.23 -10.31 -5.49
CA ALA A 49 14.64 -10.23 -5.14
C ALA A 49 14.95 -10.92 -3.81
N PHE A 50 14.06 -10.80 -2.82
CA PHE A 50 14.29 -11.44 -1.52
C PHE A 50 14.28 -12.97 -1.64
N PRO A 51 15.28 -13.68 -1.05
CA PRO A 51 15.41 -15.13 -1.19
C PRO A 51 14.37 -15.91 -0.36
N GLU A 52 13.77 -15.26 0.63
CA GLU A 52 12.76 -15.85 1.50
C GLU A 52 11.76 -14.79 1.94
N LEU A 53 10.55 -15.22 2.26
CA LEU A 53 9.56 -14.37 2.91
C LEU A 53 10.03 -14.05 4.32
N LYS A 54 10.08 -12.76 4.67
CA LYS A 54 10.39 -12.32 6.03
C LYS A 54 9.21 -11.53 6.58
N ILE A 55 8.78 -11.88 7.80
CA ILE A 55 7.79 -11.12 8.54
C ILE A 55 8.47 -9.86 9.09
N LEU A 56 8.61 -8.86 8.22
CA LEU A 56 9.23 -7.58 8.51
C LEU A 56 8.23 -6.46 8.28
N GLY A 57 8.43 -5.39 9.03
CA GLY A 57 7.65 -4.17 8.93
C GLY A 57 6.98 -3.86 10.24
N ASP A 58 5.78 -3.31 10.11
CA ASP A 58 5.17 -2.42 11.08
C ASP A 58 3.68 -2.35 10.77
N ILE A 59 2.97 -1.34 11.26
CA ILE A 59 1.56 -1.17 10.94
C ILE A 59 1.33 -0.85 9.45
N ILE A 60 0.34 -1.51 8.85
CA ILE A 60 -0.25 -1.14 7.57
C ILE A 60 -1.77 -1.10 7.68
N SER A 61 -2.40 -0.24 6.87
CA SER A 61 -3.83 0.02 6.87
C SER A 61 -4.42 -0.21 5.49
N PHE A 62 -5.63 -0.80 5.46
CA PHE A 62 -6.44 -1.02 4.27
C PHE A 62 -7.86 -0.54 4.52
N GLY A 63 -8.32 0.41 3.70
CA GLY A 63 -9.69 0.91 3.75
C GLY A 63 -10.71 -0.06 3.13
N PRO A 64 -12.02 0.26 3.20
CA PRO A 64 -13.09 -0.61 2.70
C PRO A 64 -12.95 -0.98 1.22
N ASN A 65 -12.37 -0.10 0.40
CA ASN A 65 -12.06 -0.35 -1.01
C ASN A 65 -11.05 -1.51 -1.22
N ALA A 66 -10.01 -1.64 -0.38
CA ALA A 66 -9.21 -2.86 -0.35
C ALA A 66 -9.94 -4.03 0.32
N GLY A 67 -10.75 -3.74 1.34
CA GLY A 67 -11.61 -4.70 2.03
C GLY A 67 -12.43 -5.57 1.09
N ARG A 68 -13.10 -4.95 0.11
CA ARG A 68 -13.91 -5.64 -0.90
C ARG A 68 -13.09 -6.61 -1.75
N ILE A 69 -11.86 -6.24 -2.08
CA ILE A 69 -10.95 -7.09 -2.87
C ILE A 69 -10.60 -8.35 -2.06
N PHE A 70 -10.15 -8.17 -0.82
CA PHE A 70 -9.82 -9.29 0.07
C PHE A 70 -11.04 -10.17 0.39
N TYR A 71 -12.23 -9.57 0.51
CA TYR A 71 -13.47 -10.32 0.74
C TYR A 71 -13.85 -11.21 -0.45
N ARG A 72 -13.60 -10.78 -1.69
CA ARG A 72 -13.85 -11.62 -2.88
C ARG A 72 -12.95 -12.85 -2.95
N TRP A 73 -11.80 -12.81 -2.29
CA TRP A 73 -10.86 -13.91 -2.28
C TRP A 73 -11.31 -15.04 -1.36
N ALA A 74 -11.47 -16.23 -1.96
CA ALA A 74 -11.97 -17.43 -1.28
C ALA A 74 -13.26 -17.19 -0.49
N ASN A 75 -14.19 -16.39 -1.04
CA ASN A 75 -15.50 -16.06 -0.43
C ASN A 75 -15.36 -15.54 1.01
N GLY A 76 -14.42 -14.63 1.25
CA GLY A 76 -14.21 -14.00 2.54
C GLY A 76 -13.28 -14.77 3.49
N ALA A 77 -12.76 -15.93 3.10
CA ALA A 77 -11.83 -16.67 3.97
C ALA A 77 -10.50 -15.92 4.16
N VAL A 78 -10.02 -15.21 3.12
CA VAL A 78 -8.80 -14.39 3.24
C VAL A 78 -9.04 -13.18 4.13
N SER A 79 -10.13 -12.44 3.91
CA SER A 79 -10.50 -11.30 4.74
C SER A 79 -10.71 -11.71 6.21
N ALA A 80 -11.33 -12.86 6.49
CA ALA A 80 -11.50 -13.37 7.84
C ALA A 80 -10.16 -13.63 8.55
N LYS A 81 -9.19 -14.29 7.89
CA LYS A 81 -7.83 -14.51 8.42
C LYS A 81 -7.11 -13.18 8.69
N MET A 82 -7.21 -12.22 7.78
CA MET A 82 -6.62 -10.89 7.97
C MET A 82 -7.26 -10.15 9.15
N ARG A 83 -8.59 -10.27 9.30
CA ARG A 83 -9.32 -9.60 10.38
C ARG A 83 -8.93 -10.14 11.76
N SER A 84 -8.67 -11.45 11.89
CA SER A 84 -8.29 -12.05 13.19
C SER A 84 -6.96 -11.57 13.76
N ILE A 85 -6.11 -10.95 12.94
CA ILE A 85 -4.82 -10.38 13.36
C ILE A 85 -4.76 -8.84 13.20
N SER A 86 -5.90 -8.21 12.92
CA SER A 86 -6.03 -6.76 12.77
C SER A 86 -6.62 -6.12 14.03
N ILE A 87 -6.39 -4.83 14.19
CA ILE A 87 -6.96 -3.99 15.25
C ILE A 87 -8.50 -4.06 15.21
N ASP A 88 -9.13 -4.26 16.37
CA ASP A 88 -10.56 -4.06 16.55
C ASP A 88 -10.90 -2.85 17.44
N LEU A 89 -11.26 -1.72 16.80
CA LEU A 89 -11.65 -0.48 17.46
C LEU A 89 -13.17 -0.30 17.60
N THR A 90 -13.97 -1.37 17.54
CA THR A 90 -15.44 -1.25 17.52
C THR A 90 -15.96 -0.54 18.76
N GLU A 91 -15.46 -0.93 19.93
CA GLU A 91 -15.86 -0.33 21.21
C GLU A 91 -15.02 0.91 21.56
N TYR A 92 -13.76 0.97 21.11
CA TYR A 92 -12.82 2.03 21.49
C TYR A 92 -12.92 3.29 20.63
N GLY A 93 -13.00 3.15 19.30
CA GLY A 93 -12.86 4.26 18.35
C GLY A 93 -11.43 4.78 18.23
N PHE A 94 -11.28 6.05 17.85
CA PHE A 94 -10.00 6.75 17.77
C PHE A 94 -10.03 7.98 18.69
N ASN A 95 -9.25 7.96 19.77
CA ASN A 95 -9.09 9.13 20.63
C ASN A 95 -8.09 10.10 20.01
N ILE A 96 -8.54 11.31 19.74
CA ILE A 96 -7.68 12.39 19.24
C ILE A 96 -7.41 13.34 20.40
N HIS A 97 -6.13 13.44 20.75
CA HIS A 97 -5.59 14.25 21.82
C HIS A 97 -4.98 15.53 21.29
N LYS A 98 -5.08 16.60 22.08
CA LYS A 98 -4.23 17.77 21.89
C LYS A 98 -2.81 17.47 22.39
N TRP A 99 -1.80 17.84 21.61
CA TRP A 99 -0.41 17.43 21.86
C TRP A 99 0.20 17.85 23.20
N ASP A 100 -0.12 19.04 23.73
CA ASP A 100 0.52 19.63 24.92
C ASP A 100 -0.20 19.28 26.22
N THR A 101 -1.54 19.31 26.22
CA THR A 101 -2.37 19.04 27.40
C THR A 101 -2.71 17.56 27.56
N GLY A 102 -2.64 16.78 26.49
CA GLY A 102 -3.10 15.40 26.47
C GLY A 102 -4.62 15.23 26.51
N GLU A 103 -5.38 16.34 26.51
CA GLU A 103 -6.84 16.28 26.60
C GLU A 103 -7.43 15.55 25.37
N ILE A 104 -8.39 14.65 25.61
CA ILE A 104 -9.14 14.03 24.52
C ILE A 104 -10.10 15.08 23.97
N VAL A 105 -9.81 15.54 22.76
CA VAL A 105 -10.59 16.56 22.04
C VAL A 105 -11.85 15.93 21.47
N ILE A 106 -11.70 14.75 20.88
CA ILE A 106 -12.81 13.99 20.31
C ILE A 106 -12.46 12.49 20.24
N ASN A 107 -13.47 11.64 20.44
CA ASN A 107 -13.40 10.22 20.12
C ASN A 107 -14.12 9.99 18.77
N GLN A 108 -13.36 9.77 17.70
CA GLN A 108 -13.91 9.46 16.39
C GLN A 108 -14.35 7.99 16.37
N LYS A 109 -15.66 7.76 16.34
CA LYS A 109 -16.24 6.41 16.35
C LYS A 109 -15.84 5.61 15.12
N SER A 110 -15.65 4.31 15.31
CA SER A 110 -15.46 3.38 14.19
C SER A 110 -16.73 3.32 13.34
N PRO A 111 -16.62 3.21 12.01
CA PRO A 111 -17.79 2.95 11.17
C PRO A 111 -18.45 1.62 11.56
N ILE A 112 -19.72 1.46 11.17
CA ILE A 112 -20.42 0.18 11.29
C ILE A 112 -19.63 -0.87 10.49
N LYS A 113 -19.48 -2.07 11.07
CA LYS A 113 -18.80 -3.18 10.39
C LYS A 113 -19.57 -3.58 9.14
N ASP A 114 -18.87 -3.61 8.02
CA ASP A 114 -19.31 -4.24 6.78
C ASP A 114 -18.39 -5.44 6.52
N GLU A 115 -18.96 -6.65 6.60
CA GLU A 115 -18.20 -7.88 6.36
C GLU A 115 -17.74 -8.02 4.91
N THR A 116 -18.42 -7.36 3.98
CA THR A 116 -18.11 -7.38 2.55
C THR A 116 -17.08 -6.33 2.15
N ALA A 117 -16.86 -5.31 3.01
CA ALA A 117 -15.86 -4.26 2.82
C ALA A 117 -15.08 -3.95 4.12
N PRO A 118 -14.44 -4.96 4.75
CA PRO A 118 -13.81 -4.79 6.05
C PRO A 118 -12.59 -3.88 5.98
N VAL A 119 -12.34 -3.14 7.07
CA VAL A 119 -11.10 -2.37 7.27
C VAL A 119 -10.09 -3.24 8.01
N PHE A 120 -8.83 -3.16 7.58
CA PHE A 120 -7.71 -3.85 8.22
C PHE A 120 -6.67 -2.85 8.68
N ASN A 121 -6.21 -2.99 9.90
CA ASN A 121 -5.03 -2.31 10.41
C ASN A 121 -4.23 -3.37 11.18
N GLY A 122 -3.03 -3.72 10.76
CA GLY A 122 -2.29 -4.81 11.40
C GLY A 122 -0.84 -4.86 10.96
N HIS A 123 -0.11 -5.88 11.43
CA HIS A 123 1.30 -6.02 11.10
C HIS A 123 1.47 -6.34 9.61
N ARG A 124 2.21 -5.49 8.89
CA ARG A 124 2.46 -5.56 7.47
C ARG A 124 2.97 -6.92 7.04
N GLY A 125 3.96 -7.46 7.75
CA GLY A 125 4.54 -8.77 7.43
C GLY A 125 3.55 -9.94 7.62
N GLU A 126 2.70 -9.89 8.65
CA GLU A 126 1.75 -10.97 8.93
C GLU A 126 0.57 -10.94 7.95
N LEU A 127 0.04 -9.73 7.67
CA LEU A 127 -0.99 -9.56 6.65
C LEU A 127 -0.48 -9.92 5.25
N HIS A 128 0.78 -9.57 4.95
CA HIS A 128 1.43 -9.92 3.68
C HIS A 128 1.59 -11.42 3.53
N GLU A 129 2.01 -12.13 4.58
CA GLU A 129 2.13 -13.59 4.58
C GLU A 129 0.82 -14.29 4.23
N ILE A 130 -0.32 -13.80 4.75
CA ILE A 130 -1.65 -14.33 4.40
C ILE A 130 -1.90 -14.21 2.89
N VAL A 131 -1.64 -13.03 2.32
CA VAL A 131 -1.83 -12.78 0.88
C VAL A 131 -0.86 -13.59 0.03
N PHE A 132 0.41 -13.69 0.45
CA PHE A 132 1.44 -14.48 -0.22
C PHE A 132 1.08 -15.97 -0.28
N ASN A 133 0.65 -16.53 0.85
CA ASN A 133 0.22 -17.93 0.92
C ASN A 133 -1.02 -18.17 0.06
N TYR A 134 -1.98 -17.23 0.06
CA TYR A 134 -3.15 -17.32 -0.81
C TYR A 134 -2.77 -17.29 -2.30
N ALA A 135 -1.83 -16.43 -2.71
CA ALA A 135 -1.32 -16.43 -4.09
C ALA A 135 -0.75 -17.80 -4.50
N LYS A 136 0.00 -18.46 -3.62
CA LYS A 136 0.49 -19.83 -3.85
C LYS A 136 -0.64 -20.85 -3.91
N GLU A 137 -1.65 -20.75 -3.04
CA GLU A 137 -2.85 -21.60 -3.07
C GLU A 137 -3.63 -21.45 -4.39
N CYS A 138 -3.67 -20.25 -4.98
CA CYS A 138 -4.23 -20.00 -6.31
C CYS A 138 -3.39 -20.56 -7.47
N GLY A 139 -2.19 -21.06 -7.21
CA GLY A 139 -1.27 -21.58 -8.23
C GLY A 139 -0.42 -20.51 -8.93
N VAL A 140 -0.21 -19.35 -8.31
CA VAL A 140 0.76 -18.37 -8.82
C VAL A 140 2.18 -18.93 -8.68
N GLU A 141 2.95 -18.89 -9.77
CA GLU A 141 4.38 -19.18 -9.73
C GLU A 141 5.14 -17.98 -9.15
N ILE A 142 5.83 -18.17 -8.03
CA ILE A 142 6.59 -17.12 -7.34
C ILE A 142 8.05 -17.53 -7.24
N ASN A 143 8.90 -16.86 -8.00
CA ASN A 143 10.35 -17.07 -8.05
C ASN A 143 11.05 -16.07 -7.12
N LEU A 144 11.34 -16.51 -5.89
CA LEU A 144 12.10 -15.76 -4.89
C LEU A 144 13.61 -15.80 -5.18
N GLY A 145 14.37 -14.84 -4.65
CA GLY A 145 15.83 -14.77 -4.79
C GLY A 145 16.33 -14.37 -6.18
N HIS A 146 15.48 -13.77 -7.02
CA HIS A 146 15.83 -13.39 -8.39
C HIS A 146 15.79 -11.87 -8.54
N HIS A 147 16.98 -11.27 -8.60
CA HIS A 147 17.12 -9.85 -8.89
C HIS A 147 16.92 -9.58 -10.38
N VAL A 148 16.04 -8.64 -10.70
CA VAL A 148 15.86 -8.13 -12.07
C VAL A 148 16.89 -7.05 -12.34
N GLU A 149 17.68 -7.25 -13.39
CA GLU A 149 18.72 -6.33 -13.81
C GLU A 149 18.23 -5.39 -14.90
N ASN A 150 17.59 -5.94 -15.94
CA ASN A 150 17.12 -5.19 -17.10
C ASN A 150 15.70 -5.60 -17.54
N TYR A 151 15.03 -4.71 -18.28
CA TYR A 151 13.76 -4.97 -18.94
C TYR A 151 13.92 -4.79 -20.44
N TRP A 152 13.07 -5.46 -21.22
CA TRP A 152 13.06 -5.35 -22.67
C TRP A 152 11.65 -5.56 -23.21
N GLU A 153 11.38 -5.01 -24.39
CA GLU A 153 10.14 -5.26 -25.12
C GLU A 153 10.35 -5.11 -26.63
N THR A 154 9.44 -5.72 -27.40
CA THR A 154 9.29 -5.61 -28.84
C THR A 154 7.83 -5.29 -29.16
N GLU A 155 7.47 -5.23 -30.44
CA GLU A 155 6.06 -5.06 -30.82
C GLU A 155 5.15 -6.19 -30.30
N ASP A 156 5.68 -7.40 -30.12
CA ASP A 156 4.91 -8.62 -29.86
C ASP A 156 5.17 -9.27 -28.48
N ALA A 157 6.27 -8.93 -27.81
CA ALA A 157 6.67 -9.54 -26.54
C ALA A 157 7.32 -8.54 -25.58
N ALA A 158 7.38 -8.89 -24.30
CA ALA A 158 8.18 -8.18 -23.31
C ALA A 158 8.78 -9.14 -22.30
N GLY A 159 9.80 -8.68 -21.58
CA GLY A 159 10.49 -9.53 -20.65
C GLY A 159 11.48 -8.82 -19.74
N ILE A 160 12.16 -9.64 -18.95
CA ILE A 160 13.16 -9.24 -17.99
C ILE A 160 14.46 -10.02 -18.22
N VAL A 161 15.55 -9.45 -17.74
CA VAL A 161 16.85 -10.12 -17.61
C VAL A 161 17.19 -10.16 -16.12
N LEU A 162 17.45 -11.35 -15.61
CA LEU A 162 17.85 -11.56 -14.23
C LEU A 162 19.36 -11.31 -14.08
N GLU A 163 19.83 -11.11 -12.85
CA GLU A 163 21.25 -10.85 -12.53
C GLU A 163 22.21 -11.96 -13.01
N ASP A 164 21.72 -13.21 -13.14
CA ASP A 164 22.49 -14.32 -13.70
C ASP A 164 22.55 -14.33 -15.24
N GLY A 165 21.93 -13.34 -15.89
CA GLY A 165 21.80 -13.22 -17.35
C GLY A 165 20.61 -13.97 -17.96
N THR A 166 19.84 -14.71 -17.16
CA THR A 166 18.65 -15.44 -17.64
C THR A 166 17.62 -14.46 -18.20
N LYS A 167 17.15 -14.72 -19.43
CA LYS A 167 16.08 -13.95 -20.06
C LYS A 167 14.74 -14.65 -19.88
N VAL A 168 13.76 -13.90 -19.41
CA VAL A 168 12.39 -14.38 -19.23
C VAL A 168 11.47 -13.57 -20.13
N GLU A 169 10.67 -14.27 -20.94
CA GLU A 169 9.74 -13.68 -21.92
C GLU A 169 8.28 -13.92 -21.53
N GLY A 170 7.43 -12.93 -21.79
CA GLY A 170 5.98 -12.95 -21.66
C GLY A 170 5.30 -11.99 -22.65
N ASP A 171 3.99 -11.84 -22.53
CA ASP A 171 3.23 -10.91 -23.39
C ASP A 171 3.35 -9.45 -22.90
N LEU A 172 3.57 -9.27 -21.59
CA LEU A 172 3.81 -8.00 -20.92
C LEU A 172 4.60 -8.16 -19.60
N VAL A 173 5.17 -7.06 -19.13
CA VAL A 173 5.81 -6.94 -17.81
C VAL A 173 5.12 -5.86 -16.96
N VAL A 174 4.89 -6.18 -15.69
CA VAL A 174 4.36 -5.28 -14.67
C VAL A 174 5.46 -4.99 -13.66
N GLY A 175 5.95 -3.76 -13.63
CA GLY A 175 6.86 -3.27 -12.61
C GLY A 175 6.11 -2.94 -11.32
N SER A 176 6.17 -3.83 -10.33
CA SER A 176 5.66 -3.61 -8.96
C SER A 176 6.81 -3.65 -7.93
N ASP A 177 7.96 -3.14 -8.35
CA ASP A 177 9.25 -3.14 -7.65
C ASP A 177 9.43 -1.94 -6.69
N GLY A 178 8.32 -1.28 -6.36
CA GLY A 178 8.23 -0.30 -5.28
C GLY A 178 8.91 1.04 -5.54
N VAL A 179 9.16 1.79 -4.46
CA VAL A 179 9.65 3.18 -4.54
C VAL A 179 11.01 3.34 -5.21
N ARG A 180 11.83 2.29 -5.26
CA ARG A 180 13.16 2.23 -5.92
C ARG A 180 13.11 1.57 -7.30
N SER A 181 11.94 1.64 -7.94
CA SER A 181 11.67 0.96 -9.20
C SER A 181 12.71 1.23 -10.29
N LYS A 182 13.30 0.15 -10.82
CA LYS A 182 14.08 0.19 -12.06
C LYS A 182 13.17 0.21 -13.28
N ALA A 183 12.01 -0.44 -13.19
CA ALA A 183 11.00 -0.40 -14.25
C ALA A 183 10.57 1.04 -14.57
N ARG A 184 10.45 1.90 -13.54
CA ARG A 184 10.07 3.31 -13.71
C ARG A 184 11.04 4.07 -14.61
N THR A 185 12.35 3.95 -14.39
CA THR A 185 13.36 4.62 -15.22
C THR A 185 13.24 4.20 -16.68
N LEU A 186 12.97 2.91 -16.92
CA LEU A 186 12.80 2.38 -18.28
C LEU A 186 11.53 2.88 -18.95
N VAL A 187 10.39 2.84 -18.25
CA VAL A 187 9.11 3.35 -18.75
C VAL A 187 9.19 4.84 -19.08
N LEU A 188 9.87 5.63 -18.24
CA LEU A 188 9.98 7.07 -18.45
C LEU A 188 11.06 7.47 -19.47
N GLY A 189 12.08 6.62 -19.66
CA GLY A 189 13.27 6.96 -20.44
C GLY A 189 14.24 7.91 -19.73
N TYR A 190 13.99 8.23 -18.46
CA TYR A 190 14.86 9.06 -17.63
C TYR A 190 14.72 8.68 -16.14
N GLU A 191 15.71 9.04 -15.35
CA GLU A 191 15.67 8.85 -13.90
C GLU A 191 14.76 9.89 -13.24
N ASP A 192 13.62 9.44 -12.73
CA ASP A 192 12.76 10.26 -11.87
C ASP A 192 13.34 10.30 -10.44
N LYS A 193 13.88 11.45 -10.03
CA LYS A 193 14.57 11.61 -8.74
C LYS A 193 13.61 11.97 -7.60
N PRO A 194 13.74 11.34 -6.41
CA PRO A 194 12.81 11.57 -5.31
C PRO A 194 12.96 12.99 -4.80
N LYS A 195 11.85 13.57 -4.31
CA LYS A 195 11.83 14.88 -3.66
C LYS A 195 11.64 14.70 -2.15
N SER A 196 12.28 15.54 -1.35
CA SER A 196 12.03 15.53 0.09
C SER A 196 10.59 16.00 0.32
N SER A 197 9.86 15.31 1.18
CA SER A 197 8.56 15.82 1.64
C SER A 197 8.69 16.91 2.71
N GLY A 198 9.89 17.10 3.26
CA GLY A 198 10.18 17.93 4.44
C GLY A 198 9.92 17.21 5.77
N TYR A 199 9.56 15.93 5.74
CA TYR A 199 9.20 15.13 6.91
C TYR A 199 9.81 13.73 6.87
N ALA A 200 9.93 13.12 8.04
CA ALA A 200 10.23 11.72 8.26
C ALA A 200 9.32 11.16 9.37
N VAL A 201 9.34 9.84 9.55
CA VAL A 201 8.49 9.15 10.51
C VAL A 201 9.33 8.16 11.30
N TRP A 202 9.42 8.38 12.61
CA TRP A 202 9.81 7.32 13.52
C TRP A 202 8.67 6.34 13.70
N ARG A 203 8.99 5.06 13.70
CA ARG A 203 8.00 4.01 13.91
C ARG A 203 8.58 2.82 14.64
N ALA A 204 7.72 2.15 15.39
CA ALA A 204 8.08 0.95 16.11
C ALA A 204 6.91 -0.03 16.25
N TRP A 205 7.24 -1.31 16.37
CA TRP A 205 6.35 -2.39 16.74
C TRP A 205 7.01 -3.25 17.82
N PHE A 206 6.30 -3.55 18.90
CA PHE A 206 6.84 -4.31 20.02
C PHE A 206 5.72 -4.94 20.87
N SER A 207 6.09 -5.91 21.72
CA SER A 207 5.15 -6.55 22.65
C SER A 207 4.80 -5.61 23.81
N ASN A 208 3.58 -5.69 24.32
CA ASN A 208 3.08 -4.84 25.41
C ASN A 208 3.72 -5.06 26.80
N LYS A 209 4.71 -5.93 26.96
CA LYS A 209 5.23 -6.38 28.28
C LYS A 209 5.53 -5.24 29.25
N ASP A 210 6.25 -4.22 28.81
CA ASP A 210 6.63 -3.10 29.67
C ASP A 210 5.51 -2.04 29.79
N MET A 211 4.54 -2.06 28.87
CA MET A 211 3.34 -1.20 28.88
C MET A 211 2.32 -1.70 29.91
N ILE A 212 2.04 -3.01 29.93
CA ILE A 212 1.04 -3.61 30.82
C ILE A 212 1.53 -3.70 32.28
N ALA A 213 2.84 -3.73 32.49
CA ALA A 213 3.45 -3.75 33.83
C ALA A 213 3.43 -2.39 34.53
N ASP A 214 3.26 -1.30 33.78
CA ASP A 214 3.30 0.06 34.31
C ASP A 214 1.87 0.59 34.54
N PRO A 215 1.50 0.97 35.79
CA PRO A 215 0.15 1.42 36.12
C PRO A 215 -0.36 2.58 35.27
N GLU A 216 0.52 3.44 34.76
CA GLU A 216 0.13 4.60 33.96
C GLU A 216 -0.20 4.23 32.52
N THR A 217 0.39 3.17 31.96
CA THR A 217 0.19 2.76 30.56
C THR A 217 -0.64 1.49 30.41
N LYS A 218 -0.87 0.75 31.50
CA LYS A 218 -1.60 -0.54 31.50
C LYS A 218 -3.00 -0.44 30.90
N HIS A 219 -3.68 0.68 31.09
CA HIS A 219 -5.03 0.92 30.59
C HIS A 219 -5.14 0.83 29.05
N PHE A 220 -4.05 1.05 28.31
CA PHE A 220 -4.03 0.89 26.85
C PHE A 220 -4.06 -0.58 26.40
N CYS A 221 -3.67 -1.52 27.26
CA CYS A 221 -3.42 -2.91 26.88
C CYS A 221 -4.42 -3.89 27.50
N GLU A 222 -5.06 -3.54 28.62
CA GLU A 222 -5.82 -4.51 29.44
C GLU A 222 -7.26 -4.75 28.97
N ASN A 223 -7.83 -3.84 28.17
CA ASN A 223 -9.24 -3.86 27.75
C ASN A 223 -9.41 -3.95 26.23
N GLY A 224 -8.51 -4.68 25.56
CA GLY A 224 -8.52 -4.84 24.11
C GLY A 224 -7.67 -3.80 23.38
N ASP A 225 -7.98 -3.62 22.09
CA ASP A 225 -7.22 -2.77 21.19
C ASP A 225 -7.61 -1.29 21.35
N THR A 226 -6.61 -0.43 21.29
CA THR A 226 -6.77 1.02 21.47
C THR A 226 -6.11 1.77 20.32
N PHE A 227 -6.59 2.98 20.04
CA PHE A 227 -5.98 3.88 19.08
C PHE A 227 -6.07 5.33 19.55
N ASN A 228 -4.91 5.94 19.72
CA ASN A 228 -4.73 7.27 20.32
C ASN A 228 -3.80 8.10 19.44
N GLY A 229 -4.16 9.36 19.22
CA GLY A 229 -3.41 10.27 18.34
C GLY A 229 -3.24 11.64 18.94
N TRP A 230 -2.00 12.06 19.18
CA TRP A 230 -1.66 13.41 19.63
C TRP A 230 -1.33 14.26 18.42
N ILE A 231 -2.11 15.32 18.20
CA ILE A 231 -1.96 16.21 17.06
C ILE A 231 -1.31 17.50 17.53
N GLY A 232 -0.24 17.93 16.85
CA GLY A 232 0.52 19.12 17.19
C GLY A 232 1.17 19.81 16.00
N PRO A 233 1.86 20.93 16.24
CA PRO A 233 2.50 21.71 15.19
C PRO A 233 3.58 20.88 14.50
N ASP A 234 3.41 20.62 13.20
CA ASP A 234 4.33 19.84 12.34
C ASP A 234 4.65 18.41 12.80
N VAL A 235 3.92 17.90 13.78
CA VAL A 235 4.14 16.59 14.39
C VAL A 235 2.79 15.98 14.71
N HIS A 236 2.66 14.68 14.48
CA HIS A 236 1.58 13.91 15.07
C HIS A 236 2.15 12.58 15.56
N PHE A 237 1.66 12.13 16.70
CA PHE A 237 2.04 10.87 17.32
C PHE A 237 0.82 9.96 17.38
N LEU A 238 0.86 8.83 16.70
CA LEU A 238 -0.20 7.84 16.73
C LEU A 238 0.32 6.60 17.44
N PHE A 239 -0.43 6.13 18.43
CA PHE A 239 -0.14 4.93 19.19
C PHE A 239 -1.34 4.00 19.17
N SER A 240 -1.09 2.70 18.97
CA SER A 240 -2.13 1.68 18.98
C SER A 240 -1.68 0.42 19.68
N THR A 241 -2.64 -0.22 20.35
CA THR A 241 -2.51 -1.61 20.79
C THR A 241 -3.33 -2.52 19.89
N ILE A 242 -2.82 -3.74 19.66
CA ILE A 242 -3.27 -4.64 18.60
C ILE A 242 -3.26 -6.07 19.13
N LYS A 243 -4.05 -6.96 18.51
CA LYS A 243 -4.19 -8.38 18.89
C LYS A 243 -4.68 -8.50 20.34
N ASN A 244 -5.80 -7.83 20.62
CA ASN A 244 -6.41 -7.73 21.93
C ASN A 244 -5.43 -7.19 22.99
N GLY A 245 -4.73 -6.12 22.62
CA GLY A 245 -3.83 -5.39 23.51
C GLY A 245 -2.43 -6.00 23.69
N SER A 246 -2.09 -7.12 23.04
CA SER A 246 -0.84 -7.86 23.26
C SER A 246 0.39 -7.26 22.55
N ASP A 247 0.16 -6.62 21.40
CA ASP A 247 1.18 -5.88 20.66
C ASP A 247 0.92 -4.38 20.73
N CYS A 248 1.99 -3.60 20.59
CA CYS A 248 2.00 -2.15 20.57
C CYS A 248 2.68 -1.66 19.29
N CYS A 249 2.14 -0.62 18.69
CA CYS A 249 2.82 0.09 17.62
C CYS A 249 2.63 1.59 17.77
N TRP A 250 3.59 2.36 17.26
CA TRP A 250 3.42 3.79 17.13
C TRP A 250 4.15 4.35 15.93
N VAL A 251 3.68 5.51 15.48
CA VAL A 251 4.33 6.35 14.48
C VAL A 251 4.39 7.79 14.99
N LEU A 252 5.52 8.46 14.80
CA LEU A 252 5.69 9.87 15.11
C LEU A 252 6.27 10.57 13.89
N THR A 253 5.48 11.46 13.28
CA THR A 253 5.95 12.29 12.17
C THR A 253 6.74 13.46 12.71
N HIS A 254 7.90 13.75 12.12
CA HIS A 254 8.70 14.93 12.46
C HIS A 254 9.25 15.60 11.21
N ARG A 255 9.66 16.87 11.33
CA ARG A 255 10.36 17.57 10.26
C ARG A 255 11.70 16.89 9.97
N ASP A 256 12.04 16.79 8.70
CA ASP A 256 13.34 16.30 8.23
C ASP A 256 13.88 17.24 7.14
N GLU A 257 15.02 17.86 7.45
CA GLU A 257 15.75 18.77 6.56
C GLU A 257 17.02 18.13 5.99
N ALA A 258 17.29 16.86 6.31
CA ALA A 258 18.47 16.19 5.79
C ALA A 258 18.39 16.02 4.26
N ASP A 259 19.55 15.99 3.61
CA ASP A 259 19.63 15.66 2.18
C ASP A 259 19.09 14.24 1.91
N ILE A 260 18.60 14.01 0.69
CA ILE A 260 18.04 12.74 0.27
C ILE A 260 19.19 11.77 -0.04
N ALA A 261 19.61 10.98 0.95
CA ALA A 261 20.46 9.82 0.70
C ALA A 261 19.62 8.66 0.10
N GLU A 262 20.28 7.71 -0.56
CA GLU A 262 19.62 6.53 -1.17
C GLU A 262 18.94 5.61 -0.14
N SER A 263 19.39 5.62 1.14
CA SER A 263 18.75 4.89 2.23
C SER A 263 17.62 5.69 2.86
N TRP A 264 16.44 5.10 3.00
CA TRP A 264 15.23 5.76 3.51
C TRP A 264 14.76 5.15 4.83
N SER A 265 15.50 4.14 5.33
CA SER A 265 15.30 3.54 6.64
C SER A 265 16.63 3.59 7.37
N PHE A 266 16.61 4.21 8.55
CA PHE A 266 17.75 4.32 9.43
C PHE A 266 17.38 3.78 10.82
N PRO A 267 18.36 3.32 11.61
CA PRO A 267 18.12 3.13 13.04
C PRO A 267 17.64 4.45 13.65
N GLY A 268 16.51 4.43 14.35
CA GLY A 268 16.04 5.58 15.09
C GLY A 268 16.55 5.54 16.54
N TYR A 269 16.65 6.71 17.17
CA TYR A 269 17.14 6.82 18.55
C TYR A 269 16.11 7.50 19.43
N ILE A 270 15.76 6.88 20.56
CA ILE A 270 14.76 7.40 21.51
C ILE A 270 15.10 8.81 22.00
N LYS A 271 16.39 9.14 22.13
CA LYS A 271 16.85 10.49 22.52
C LYS A 271 16.40 11.57 21.53
N ASP A 272 16.36 11.26 20.24
CA ASP A 272 16.00 12.21 19.18
C ASP A 272 14.47 12.39 19.14
N VAL A 273 13.73 11.29 19.34
CA VAL A 273 12.27 11.32 19.52
C VAL A 273 11.89 12.17 20.74
N LYS A 274 12.58 11.99 21.88
CA LYS A 274 12.33 12.77 23.11
C LYS A 274 12.51 14.28 22.92
N LYS A 275 13.49 14.68 22.11
CA LYS A 275 13.73 16.09 21.79
C LYS A 275 12.55 16.73 21.05
N VAL A 276 11.93 15.98 20.13
CA VAL A 276 10.72 16.44 19.41
C VAL A 276 9.50 16.50 20.33
N LEU A 277 9.44 15.64 21.35
CA LEU A 277 8.37 15.59 22.34
C LEU A 277 8.57 16.54 23.53
N GLU A 278 9.54 17.45 23.51
CA GLU A 278 9.71 18.46 24.57
C GLU A 278 8.46 19.37 24.64
N GLY A 279 7.84 19.46 25.81
CA GLY A 279 6.61 20.23 26.03
C GLY A 279 5.32 19.55 25.57
N TRP A 280 5.39 18.32 25.04
CA TRP A 280 4.23 17.49 24.75
C TRP A 280 3.69 16.83 26.03
N ASP A 281 2.48 16.29 25.93
CA ASP A 281 1.87 15.43 26.93
C ASP A 281 2.90 14.38 27.42
N PRO A 282 3.22 14.35 28.73
CA PRO A 282 4.15 13.37 29.30
C PRO A 282 3.83 11.92 28.94
N MET A 283 2.56 11.60 28.66
CA MET A 283 2.15 10.27 28.20
C MET A 283 2.84 9.86 26.88
N CYS A 284 3.10 10.80 25.97
CA CYS A 284 3.83 10.51 24.72
C CYS A 284 5.24 10.00 25.03
N THR A 285 5.97 10.70 25.90
CA THR A 285 7.32 10.31 26.34
C THR A 285 7.29 8.98 27.10
N LYS A 286 6.24 8.76 27.90
CA LYS A 286 6.03 7.50 28.64
C LYS A 286 5.86 6.32 27.69
N ILE A 287 5.02 6.44 26.66
CA ILE A 287 4.79 5.40 25.65
C ILE A 287 6.10 5.05 24.93
N ILE A 288 6.81 6.05 24.39
CA ILE A 288 8.04 5.77 23.63
C ILE A 288 9.13 5.14 24.52
N SER A 289 9.14 5.42 25.83
CA SER A 289 10.11 4.84 26.77
C SER A 289 9.99 3.31 26.91
N LYS A 290 8.88 2.72 26.46
CA LYS A 290 8.64 1.27 26.46
C LYS A 290 9.11 0.59 25.18
N THR A 291 9.62 1.35 24.23
CA THR A 291 10.08 0.84 22.94
C THR A 291 11.46 0.22 23.09
N PRO A 292 11.66 -1.06 22.72
CA PRO A 292 13.00 -1.61 22.56
C PRO A 292 13.75 -0.86 21.46
N GLU A 293 14.95 -0.33 21.76
CA GLU A 293 15.68 0.54 20.82
C GLU A 293 15.92 -0.12 19.46
N GLN A 294 16.18 -1.42 19.43
CA GLN A 294 16.41 -2.18 18.20
C GLN A 294 15.18 -2.32 17.29
N HIS A 295 13.99 -1.96 17.78
CA HIS A 295 12.75 -1.96 16.98
C HIS A 295 12.37 -0.57 16.47
N LEU A 296 13.12 0.47 16.87
CA LEU A 296 12.86 1.83 16.44
C LEU A 296 13.58 2.11 15.11
N VAL A 297 12.79 2.46 14.09
CA VAL A 297 13.32 2.90 12.79
C VAL A 297 12.87 4.31 12.49
N ASP A 298 13.74 5.05 11.80
CA ASP A 298 13.46 6.35 11.23
C ASP A 298 13.29 6.20 9.71
N TRP A 299 12.09 6.51 9.22
CA TRP A 299 11.73 6.39 7.83
C TRP A 299 11.58 7.76 7.17
N LYS A 300 12.47 8.08 6.23
CA LYS A 300 12.41 9.33 5.48
C LYS A 300 11.20 9.31 4.54
N LEU A 301 10.32 10.30 4.65
CA LEU A 301 9.21 10.44 3.72
C LEU A 301 9.70 11.21 2.50
N VAL A 302 9.86 10.50 1.39
CA VAL A 302 10.07 11.15 0.10
C VAL A 302 8.79 11.12 -0.71
N TYR A 303 8.68 12.09 -1.60
CA TYR A 303 7.53 12.31 -2.44
C TYR A 303 7.98 12.35 -3.90
N ARG A 304 7.05 12.04 -4.80
CA ARG A 304 7.22 12.17 -6.24
C ARG A 304 5.94 12.77 -6.80
N ASP A 305 6.11 13.71 -7.72
CA ASP A 305 4.97 14.22 -8.47
C ASP A 305 4.35 13.06 -9.27
N PRO A 306 3.04 13.11 -9.57
CA PRO A 306 2.41 12.15 -10.47
C PRO A 306 3.21 12.02 -11.78
N LEU A 307 3.59 10.78 -12.12
CA LEU A 307 4.36 10.50 -13.32
C LEU A 307 3.59 10.87 -14.59
N PRO A 308 4.24 11.36 -15.66
CA PRO A 308 3.54 11.71 -16.90
C PRO A 308 2.87 10.51 -17.58
N THR A 309 3.37 9.29 -17.34
CA THR A 309 2.83 8.04 -17.84
C THR A 309 3.27 6.86 -16.98
N TRP A 310 2.49 5.79 -16.98
CA TRP A 310 2.80 4.52 -16.30
C TRP A 310 3.08 3.40 -17.30
N VAL A 311 2.91 3.65 -18.60
CA VAL A 311 3.04 2.65 -19.66
C VAL A 311 4.11 3.10 -20.64
N SER A 312 5.03 2.18 -20.97
CA SER A 312 6.05 2.36 -22.01
C SER A 312 5.42 2.66 -23.38
N GLY A 313 6.09 3.40 -24.25
CA GLY A 313 5.65 3.63 -25.63
C GLY A 313 4.39 4.50 -25.75
N TYR A 314 3.97 5.17 -24.67
CA TYR A 314 2.80 6.06 -24.67
C TYR A 314 3.19 7.50 -24.34
N GLY A 315 2.63 8.45 -25.10
CA GLY A 315 3.00 9.86 -25.00
C GLY A 315 4.47 10.04 -25.39
N SER A 316 5.29 10.57 -24.50
CA SER A 316 6.74 10.72 -24.70
C SER A 316 7.58 9.56 -24.14
N ALA A 317 6.96 8.53 -23.55
CA ALA A 317 7.70 7.37 -23.06
C ALA A 317 8.25 6.53 -24.21
N PRO A 318 9.51 6.08 -24.14
CA PRO A 318 10.04 5.13 -25.11
C PRO A 318 9.37 3.76 -24.96
N GLY A 319 9.40 2.95 -26.02
CA GLY A 319 8.99 1.56 -25.96
C GLY A 319 7.83 1.18 -26.88
N HIS A 320 7.20 0.05 -26.58
CA HIS A 320 6.21 -0.62 -27.43
C HIS A 320 4.86 -0.88 -26.77
N GLY A 321 4.64 -0.41 -25.53
CA GLY A 321 3.35 -0.53 -24.86
C GLY A 321 3.10 -1.90 -24.23
N ARG A 322 4.15 -2.57 -23.74
CA ARG A 322 4.06 -3.88 -23.08
C ARG A 322 4.68 -3.90 -21.69
N ILE A 323 5.18 -2.75 -21.20
CA ILE A 323 5.65 -2.61 -19.84
C ILE A 323 4.81 -1.54 -19.13
N CYS A 324 4.28 -1.85 -17.96
CA CYS A 324 3.58 -0.88 -17.11
C CYS A 324 4.07 -0.88 -15.67
N LEU A 325 3.83 0.22 -14.97
CA LEU A 325 4.11 0.41 -13.54
C LEU A 325 2.85 0.19 -12.71
N LEU A 326 3.00 -0.33 -11.49
CA LEU A 326 1.90 -0.63 -10.56
C LEU A 326 2.31 -0.37 -9.10
N GLY A 327 1.45 0.34 -8.36
CA GLY A 327 1.72 0.70 -6.95
C GLY A 327 2.84 1.74 -6.83
N ASP A 328 3.67 1.63 -5.80
CA ASP A 328 4.73 2.60 -5.48
C ASP A 328 5.79 2.82 -6.57
N SER A 329 5.89 1.92 -7.57
CA SER A 329 6.69 2.16 -8.76
C SER A 329 6.11 3.28 -9.63
N ALA A 330 4.78 3.42 -9.66
CA ALA A 330 4.03 4.42 -10.40
C ALA A 330 3.63 5.63 -9.56
N HIS A 331 3.20 5.41 -8.31
CA HIS A 331 2.56 6.43 -7.47
C HIS A 331 2.84 6.21 -5.99
N PRO A 332 4.01 6.61 -5.46
CA PRO A 332 4.27 6.51 -4.02
C PRO A 332 3.46 7.54 -3.23
N PHE A 333 2.90 7.12 -2.08
CA PHE A 333 2.04 7.96 -1.24
C PHE A 333 2.76 8.44 0.02
N LEU A 334 2.37 9.61 0.52
CA LEU A 334 2.62 9.95 1.91
C LEU A 334 1.78 9.04 2.82
N PRO A 335 2.33 8.50 3.93
CA PRO A 335 1.59 7.59 4.82
C PRO A 335 0.31 8.18 5.40
N THR A 336 0.25 9.51 5.54
CA THR A 336 -0.93 10.26 6.00
C THR A 336 -2.15 10.11 5.10
N SER A 337 -2.00 9.57 3.88
CA SER A 337 -3.13 9.21 3.02
C SER A 337 -3.85 7.93 3.45
N ALA A 338 -3.17 7.04 4.18
CA ALA A 338 -3.61 5.67 4.50
C ALA A 338 -4.11 4.85 3.27
N GLN A 339 -3.68 5.20 2.06
CA GLN A 339 -4.23 4.64 0.82
C GLN A 339 -3.22 4.04 -0.15
N GLY A 340 -1.91 4.27 0.00
CA GLY A 340 -0.91 3.80 -0.99
C GLY A 340 -1.02 2.30 -1.33
N ALA A 341 -0.98 1.43 -0.31
CA ALA A 341 -1.12 -0.01 -0.52
C ALA A 341 -2.51 -0.40 -1.08
N THR A 342 -3.55 0.32 -0.69
CA THR A 342 -4.92 0.11 -1.20
C THR A 342 -5.03 0.48 -2.68
N GLN A 343 -4.38 1.56 -3.13
CA GLN A 343 -4.37 1.95 -4.53
C GLN A 343 -3.58 0.96 -5.40
N ALA A 344 -2.49 0.38 -4.89
CA ALA A 344 -1.77 -0.70 -5.56
C ALA A 344 -2.62 -1.98 -5.74
N LEU A 345 -3.55 -2.23 -4.81
CA LEU A 345 -4.54 -3.30 -4.91
C LEU A 345 -5.56 -3.04 -6.02
N GLU A 346 -6.17 -1.85 -6.01
CA GLU A 346 -7.09 -1.41 -7.06
C GLU A 346 -6.43 -1.48 -8.45
N ASP A 347 -5.14 -1.16 -8.55
CA ASP A 347 -4.39 -1.30 -9.80
C ASP A 347 -4.34 -2.73 -10.32
N GLY A 348 -3.98 -3.70 -9.45
CA GLY A 348 -3.87 -5.10 -9.84
C GLY A 348 -5.20 -5.67 -10.33
N VAL A 349 -6.30 -5.28 -9.68
CA VAL A 349 -7.66 -5.62 -10.09
C VAL A 349 -7.98 -5.02 -11.46
N THR A 350 -7.84 -3.70 -11.62
CA THR A 350 -8.18 -3.02 -12.88
C THR A 350 -7.34 -3.57 -14.04
N LEU A 351 -6.03 -3.75 -13.85
CA LEU A 351 -5.12 -4.27 -14.87
C LEU A 351 -5.56 -5.65 -15.36
N ALA A 352 -5.86 -6.58 -14.46
CA ALA A 352 -6.29 -7.93 -14.83
C ALA A 352 -7.63 -7.90 -15.60
N VAL A 353 -8.59 -7.06 -15.19
CA VAL A 353 -9.89 -6.98 -15.89
C VAL A 353 -9.74 -6.42 -17.30
N VAL A 354 -8.97 -5.34 -17.50
CA VAL A 354 -8.79 -4.77 -18.85
C VAL A 354 -8.00 -5.68 -19.78
N LEU A 355 -7.02 -6.43 -19.28
CA LEU A 355 -6.29 -7.44 -20.07
C LEU A 355 -7.23 -8.54 -20.59
N ARG A 356 -8.15 -9.01 -19.75
CA ARG A 356 -9.16 -10.00 -20.16
C ARG A 356 -10.12 -9.44 -21.21
N LYS A 357 -10.62 -8.21 -21.02
CA LYS A 357 -11.56 -7.56 -21.95
C LYS A 357 -10.92 -7.26 -23.31
N ALA A 358 -9.71 -6.71 -23.31
CA ALA A 358 -8.99 -6.38 -24.56
C ALA A 358 -8.52 -7.63 -25.32
N GLY A 359 -8.15 -8.68 -24.59
CA GLY A 359 -7.62 -9.91 -25.15
C GLY A 359 -6.16 -9.80 -25.60
N LYS A 360 -5.56 -10.96 -25.91
CA LYS A 360 -4.12 -11.07 -26.22
C LYS A 360 -3.66 -10.24 -27.42
N GLN A 361 -4.56 -9.93 -28.35
CA GLN A 361 -4.24 -9.15 -29.55
C GLN A 361 -4.18 -7.64 -29.29
N ASN A 362 -4.63 -7.17 -28.13
CA ASN A 362 -4.69 -5.74 -27.81
C ASN A 362 -4.11 -5.42 -26.42
N ILE A 363 -2.93 -5.96 -26.13
CA ILE A 363 -2.21 -5.67 -24.87
C ILE A 363 -1.92 -4.18 -24.71
N LYS A 364 -1.53 -3.49 -25.79
CA LYS A 364 -1.22 -2.06 -25.77
C LYS A 364 -2.43 -1.21 -25.35
N GLY A 365 -3.59 -1.47 -25.97
CA GLY A 365 -4.84 -0.82 -25.60
C GLY A 365 -5.27 -1.15 -24.17
N ALA A 366 -5.04 -2.38 -23.70
CA ALA A 366 -5.32 -2.78 -22.32
C ALA A 366 -4.48 -1.99 -21.30
N LEU A 367 -3.17 -1.91 -21.51
CA LEU A 367 -2.28 -1.19 -20.60
C LEU A 367 -2.59 0.30 -20.56
N ARG A 368 -2.88 0.89 -21.72
CA ARG A 368 -3.29 2.29 -21.78
C ARG A 368 -4.64 2.53 -21.08
N ALA A 369 -5.62 1.66 -21.29
CA ALA A 369 -6.91 1.73 -20.58
C ALA A 369 -6.76 1.56 -19.06
N TYR A 370 -5.87 0.68 -18.61
CA TYR A 370 -5.51 0.55 -17.19
C TYR A 370 -5.05 1.90 -16.62
N GLN A 371 -4.09 2.55 -17.28
CA GLN A 371 -3.63 3.88 -16.86
C GLN A 371 -4.79 4.88 -16.85
N ASP A 372 -5.56 4.99 -17.93
CA ASP A 372 -6.62 6.00 -18.05
C ASP A 372 -7.72 5.85 -16.98
N ILE A 373 -8.07 4.62 -16.61
CA ILE A 373 -9.03 4.34 -15.53
C ILE A 373 -8.48 4.75 -14.16
N ARG A 374 -7.19 4.52 -13.92
CA ARG A 374 -6.58 4.65 -12.59
C ARG A 374 -5.98 6.01 -12.31
N TYR A 375 -5.40 6.65 -13.33
CA TYR A 375 -4.48 7.78 -13.17
C TYR A 375 -5.08 8.96 -12.41
N GLU A 376 -6.23 9.48 -12.86
CA GLU A 376 -6.86 10.64 -12.22
C GLU A 376 -7.38 10.33 -10.82
N ARG A 377 -7.83 9.09 -10.57
CA ARG A 377 -8.23 8.64 -9.24
C ARG A 377 -7.03 8.61 -8.30
N VAL A 378 -5.97 7.89 -8.67
CA VAL A 378 -4.74 7.78 -7.87
C VAL A 378 -4.15 9.15 -7.59
N LYS A 379 -4.07 10.02 -8.59
CA LYS A 379 -3.56 11.39 -8.43
C LYS A 379 -4.36 12.20 -7.39
N LYS A 380 -5.69 12.08 -7.39
CA LYS A 380 -6.54 12.74 -6.39
C LYS A 380 -6.33 12.15 -5.00
N VAL A 381 -6.26 10.82 -4.88
CA VAL A 381 -6.01 10.15 -3.59
C VAL A 381 -4.62 10.47 -3.06
N GLN A 382 -3.59 10.58 -3.91
CA GLN A 382 -2.23 10.91 -3.48
C GLN A 382 -2.17 12.27 -2.79
N LYS A 383 -2.95 13.23 -3.29
CA LYS A 383 -3.07 14.57 -2.72
C LYS A 383 -3.71 14.58 -1.33
N THR A 384 -4.55 13.61 -0.97
CA THR A 384 -5.18 13.58 0.36
C THR A 384 -4.14 13.41 1.47
N GLY A 385 -3.01 12.75 1.20
CA GLY A 385 -1.92 12.63 2.16
C GLY A 385 -1.35 13.99 2.59
N GLU A 386 -1.18 14.92 1.65
CA GLU A 386 -0.75 16.30 1.95
C GLU A 386 -1.83 17.07 2.70
N THR A 387 -3.09 16.97 2.25
CA THR A 387 -4.23 17.64 2.89
C THR A 387 -4.41 17.20 4.35
N THR A 388 -4.38 15.89 4.63
CA THR A 388 -4.53 15.34 5.98
C THR A 388 -3.34 15.71 6.87
N ARG A 389 -2.11 15.64 6.33
CA ARG A 389 -0.92 16.11 7.06
C ARG A 389 -1.09 17.57 7.46
N ASP A 390 -1.39 18.44 6.51
CA ASP A 390 -1.49 19.89 6.74
C ASP A 390 -2.64 20.23 7.69
N MET A 391 -3.77 19.53 7.59
CA MET A 391 -4.90 19.66 8.52
C MET A 391 -4.46 19.43 9.98
N TRP A 392 -3.68 18.38 10.23
CA TRP A 392 -3.16 18.05 11.57
C TRP A 392 -1.98 18.93 12.00
N HIS A 393 -1.00 19.13 11.12
CA HIS A 393 0.24 19.84 11.43
C HIS A 393 0.07 21.36 11.56
N LYS A 394 -0.98 21.91 10.94
CA LYS A 394 -1.30 23.35 10.96
C LYS A 394 -2.66 23.60 11.63
N THR A 395 -3.10 22.69 12.49
CA THR A 395 -4.40 22.78 13.17
C THR A 395 -4.57 24.11 13.91
N ASP A 396 -5.66 24.81 13.62
CA ASP A 396 -6.12 25.94 14.43
C ASP A 396 -6.90 25.42 15.65
N TRP A 397 -6.22 25.38 16.80
CA TRP A 397 -6.81 24.90 18.05
C TRP A 397 -7.96 25.77 18.58
N ALA A 398 -8.04 27.05 18.19
CA ALA A 398 -9.18 27.88 18.54
C ALA A 398 -10.43 27.46 17.76
N GLU A 399 -10.26 27.05 16.50
CA GLU A 399 -11.36 26.51 15.69
C GLU A 399 -11.75 25.10 16.12
N VAL A 400 -10.80 24.22 16.44
CA VAL A 400 -11.08 22.88 16.98
C VAL A 400 -11.90 22.96 18.27
N LYS A 401 -11.62 23.95 19.14
CA LYS A 401 -12.43 24.16 20.36
C LYS A 401 -13.89 24.50 20.05
N ARG A 402 -14.17 25.16 18.92
CA ARG A 402 -15.53 25.49 18.46
C ARG A 402 -16.19 24.32 17.72
N ASN A 403 -15.40 23.60 16.92
CA ASN A 403 -15.85 22.47 16.10
C ASN A 403 -14.81 21.33 16.14
N PRO A 404 -14.90 20.43 17.13
CA PRO A 404 -13.92 19.35 17.29
C PRO A 404 -13.88 18.35 16.12
N GLU A 405 -14.91 18.29 15.27
CA GLU A 405 -14.98 17.32 14.18
C GLU A 405 -13.94 17.58 13.07
N ILE A 406 -13.45 18.83 12.93
CA ILE A 406 -12.51 19.20 11.86
C ILE A 406 -11.14 18.53 11.96
N ILE A 407 -10.81 17.95 13.12
CA ILE A 407 -9.53 17.25 13.35
C ILE A 407 -9.65 15.75 13.12
N GLN A 408 -10.86 15.24 12.90
CA GLN A 408 -11.10 13.83 12.63
C GLN A 408 -10.36 13.37 11.37
N PHE A 409 -9.90 12.12 11.38
CA PHE A 409 -9.27 11.54 10.21
C PHE A 409 -10.30 11.44 9.07
N PRO A 410 -10.02 12.01 7.87
CA PRO A 410 -10.99 12.01 6.78
C PRO A 410 -11.39 10.60 6.35
N ARG A 411 -12.68 10.42 6.07
CA ARG A 411 -13.27 9.19 5.52
C ARG A 411 -14.14 9.60 4.35
N GLU A 412 -13.59 9.53 3.15
CA GLU A 412 -14.25 10.07 1.94
C GLU A 412 -14.89 8.94 1.14
N ASP A 413 -16.22 9.00 0.97
CA ASP A 413 -17.01 7.94 0.33
C ASP A 413 -16.56 7.65 -1.10
N TRP A 414 -16.20 8.69 -1.87
CA TRP A 414 -15.69 8.49 -3.23
C TRP A 414 -14.38 7.68 -3.27
N ILE A 415 -13.62 7.62 -2.17
CA ILE A 415 -12.46 6.72 -2.02
C ILE A 415 -12.94 5.35 -1.53
N PHE A 416 -13.66 5.32 -0.41
CA PHE A 416 -13.95 4.11 0.34
C PHE A 416 -15.05 3.24 -0.27
N GLU A 417 -15.99 3.79 -1.02
CA GLU A 417 -17.07 3.06 -1.70
C GLU A 417 -16.69 2.60 -3.10
N PHE A 418 -15.58 3.09 -3.65
CA PHE A 418 -15.13 2.71 -4.98
C PHE A 418 -14.84 1.21 -5.06
N ASP A 419 -15.34 0.60 -6.13
CA ASP A 419 -15.15 -0.80 -6.45
C ASP A 419 -14.41 -0.90 -7.78
N ALA A 420 -13.10 -1.13 -7.70
CA ALA A 420 -12.23 -1.16 -8.87
C ALA A 420 -12.63 -2.23 -9.88
N GLU A 421 -13.11 -3.39 -9.44
CA GLU A 421 -13.52 -4.48 -10.33
C GLU A 421 -14.80 -4.10 -11.07
N MET A 422 -15.85 -3.72 -10.33
CA MET A 422 -17.14 -3.35 -10.91
C MET A 422 -17.00 -2.15 -11.86
N PHE A 423 -16.29 -1.10 -11.44
CA PHE A 423 -16.05 0.07 -12.28
C PHE A 423 -15.34 -0.32 -13.58
N THR A 424 -14.33 -1.19 -13.51
CA THR A 424 -13.59 -1.63 -14.70
C THR A 424 -14.41 -2.59 -15.56
N GLU A 425 -15.27 -3.43 -14.98
CA GLU A 425 -16.19 -4.27 -15.73
C GLU A 425 -17.20 -3.45 -16.55
N GLU A 426 -17.70 -2.35 -16.00
CA GLU A 426 -18.66 -1.45 -16.64
C GLU A 426 -18.02 -0.52 -17.68
N ASN A 427 -16.84 0.03 -17.37
CA ASN A 427 -16.24 1.11 -18.16
C ASN A 427 -15.04 0.66 -19.01
N GLY A 428 -14.55 -0.57 -18.81
CA GLY A 428 -13.34 -1.08 -19.43
C GLY A 428 -13.39 -1.12 -20.95
N ASP A 429 -14.52 -1.52 -21.55
CA ASP A 429 -14.64 -1.63 -23.01
C ASP A 429 -14.56 -0.25 -23.69
N VAL A 430 -15.15 0.77 -23.08
CA VAL A 430 -15.08 2.17 -23.54
C VAL A 430 -13.65 2.70 -23.41
N ALA A 431 -12.99 2.43 -22.28
CA ALA A 431 -11.60 2.85 -22.06
C ALA A 431 -10.64 2.17 -23.06
N ILE A 432 -10.82 0.87 -23.33
CA ILE A 432 -10.02 0.12 -24.30
C ILE A 432 -10.23 0.65 -25.72
N ALA A 433 -11.49 0.89 -26.13
CA ALA A 433 -11.78 1.44 -27.45
C ALA A 433 -11.08 2.79 -27.66
N LYS A 434 -11.24 3.72 -26.71
CA LYS A 434 -10.57 5.02 -26.73
C LYS A 434 -9.04 4.87 -26.80
N ALA A 435 -8.48 4.01 -25.96
CA ALA A 435 -7.05 3.76 -25.90
C ALA A 435 -6.46 3.12 -27.17
N THR A 436 -7.28 2.40 -27.94
CA THR A 436 -6.86 1.74 -29.19
C THR A 436 -6.92 2.69 -30.39
N GLU A 437 -7.84 3.65 -30.36
CA GLU A 437 -8.06 4.61 -31.45
C GLU A 437 -7.09 5.81 -31.42
N GLU A 438 -6.56 6.17 -30.25
CA GLU A 438 -5.55 7.22 -30.13
C GLU A 438 -4.18 6.72 -30.63
N PRO A 439 -3.64 7.21 -31.77
CA PRO A 439 -2.33 6.77 -32.23
C PRO A 439 -1.25 7.19 -31.22
N THR A 440 -0.34 6.27 -30.92
CA THR A 440 0.92 6.54 -30.24
C THR A 440 1.64 7.67 -30.99
N VAL A 441 1.73 8.85 -30.40
CA VAL A 441 2.40 10.01 -31.02
C VAL A 441 3.91 9.77 -31.02
N GLY A 442 4.45 9.37 -32.17
CA GLY A 442 5.88 9.49 -32.52
C GLY A 442 6.67 8.18 -32.49
N ALA A 443 6.92 7.62 -33.67
CA ALA A 443 8.09 6.77 -33.95
C ALA A 443 9.30 7.64 -34.31
#